data_AF-A0AB34NZW1-F1
#
_entry.id   AF-A0AB34NZW1-F1
#
_cell.length_a   1.000
_cell.length_b   1.000
_cell.length_c   1.000
_cell.angle_alpha   90.00
_cell.angle_beta   90.00
_cell.angle_gamma   90.00
#
_symmetry.space_group_name_H-M   'P 1'
#
loop_
_entity.id
_entity.type
_entity.pdbx_description
1 polymer ?
#
loop_
_entity_poly.entity_id
_entity_poly.type
_entity_poly.pdbx_seq_one_letter_code
_entity_poly.pdbx_strand_id
1 'polypeptide(L)'
;MEENNLINMSIQEVREKLIAKKENFKLNYAELSAMANVSRGTLTSFINGNDCISSKTFFKIIEWLSLEIMTFTTMKNGQNTTIFLQEVPHVQHINKYTPQPIEWIK
;
A
#
# COMPACT_ATOMS: atom_id res chain seq x y z
N MET A 1 14.07 0.28 -25.68
CA MET A 1 12.92 1.14 -25.34
C MET A 1 12.31 0.47 -24.12
N GLU A 2 12.80 0.84 -22.93
CA GLU A 2 12.40 0.19 -21.69
C GLU A 2 10.97 0.65 -21.37
N GLU A 3 10.02 -0.28 -21.45
CA GLU A 3 8.67 -0.11 -20.94
C GLU A 3 8.78 0.12 -19.43
N ASN A 4 8.85 1.40 -19.04
CA ASN A 4 8.94 1.81 -17.65
C ASN A 4 7.73 1.28 -16.87
N ASN A 5 8.01 0.32 -15.99
CA ASN A 5 7.25 -0.18 -14.84
C ASN A 5 6.05 0.67 -14.38
N LEU A 6 4.96 0.65 -15.15
CA LEU A 6 3.67 1.22 -14.76
C LEU A 6 2.81 0.08 -14.22
N ILE A 7 2.53 0.08 -12.91
CA ILE A 7 1.51 -0.78 -12.34
C ILE A 7 0.16 -0.09 -12.52
N ASN A 8 -0.61 -0.57 -13.48
CA ASN A 8 -2.01 -0.19 -13.59
C ASN A 8 -2.81 -1.06 -12.60
N MET A 9 -3.40 -0.43 -11.58
CA MET A 9 -4.19 -1.14 -10.57
C MET A 9 -5.42 -0.33 -10.19
N SER A 10 -6.59 -0.90 -10.42
CA SER A 10 -7.86 -0.34 -9.97
C SER A 10 -7.95 -0.27 -8.43
N ILE A 11 -8.83 0.59 -7.91
CA ILE A 11 -9.12 0.62 -6.46
C ILE A 11 -9.56 -0.76 -5.97
N GLN A 12 -10.30 -1.49 -6.80
CA GLN A 12 -10.76 -2.84 -6.48
C GLN A 12 -9.59 -3.80 -6.25
N GLU A 13 -8.59 -3.80 -7.12
CA GLU A 13 -7.39 -4.63 -6.94
C GLU A 13 -6.57 -4.21 -5.70
N VAL A 14 -6.53 -2.92 -5.36
CA VAL A 14 -5.92 -2.46 -4.10
C VAL A 14 -6.64 -3.06 -2.89
N ARG A 15 -7.98 -3.09 -2.90
CA ARG A 15 -8.78 -3.72 -1.84
C ARG A 15 -8.52 -5.21 -1.73
N GLU A 16 -8.48 -5.90 -2.86
CA GLU A 16 -8.21 -7.35 -2.90
C GLU A 16 -6.84 -7.68 -2.34
N LYS A 17 -5.80 -6.91 -2.70
CA LYS A 17 -4.45 -7.06 -2.13
C LYS A 17 -4.43 -6.75 -0.64
N LEU A 18 -5.16 -5.73 -0.19
CA LEU A 18 -5.28 -5.37 1.22
C LEU A 18 -5.92 -6.50 2.03
N ILE A 19 -7.02 -7.10 1.54
CA ILE A 19 -7.70 -8.24 2.15
C ILE A 19 -6.76 -9.46 2.17
N ALA A 20 -6.17 -9.81 1.03
CA ALA A 20 -5.28 -10.97 0.92
C ALA A 20 -4.09 -10.87 1.88
N LYS A 21 -3.43 -9.70 1.96
CA LYS A 21 -2.32 -9.48 2.88
C LYS A 21 -2.81 -9.54 4.34
N LYS A 22 -3.98 -8.98 4.67
CA LYS A 22 -4.58 -9.09 6.01
C LYS A 22 -4.78 -10.56 6.41
N GLU A 23 -5.34 -11.38 5.53
CA GLU A 23 -5.57 -12.81 5.77
C GLU A 23 -4.26 -13.61 5.88
N ASN A 24 -3.26 -13.32 5.04
CA ASN A 24 -1.95 -13.96 5.11
C ASN A 24 -1.25 -13.72 6.46
N PHE A 25 -1.37 -12.51 7.02
CA PHE A 25 -0.86 -12.17 8.35
C PHE A 25 -1.84 -12.54 9.49
N LYS A 26 -3.02 -13.10 9.18
CA LYS A 26 -4.08 -13.44 10.14
C LYS A 26 -4.51 -12.27 11.04
N LEU A 27 -4.46 -11.05 10.51
CA LEU A 27 -4.76 -9.83 11.27
C LEU A 27 -6.28 -9.62 11.37
N ASN A 28 -6.75 -9.12 12.50
CA ASN A 28 -8.07 -8.51 12.61
C ASN A 28 -8.04 -7.04 12.14
N TYR A 29 -9.21 -6.40 12.03
CA TYR A 29 -9.29 -5.01 11.56
C TYR A 29 -8.65 -3.98 12.49
N ALA A 30 -8.53 -4.26 13.80
CA ALA A 30 -7.83 -3.38 14.73
C ALA A 30 -6.32 -3.46 14.54
N GLU A 31 -5.78 -4.67 14.35
CA GLU A 31 -4.36 -4.89 14.08
C GLU A 31 -3.94 -4.31 12.73
N LEU A 32 -4.74 -4.54 11.67
CA LEU A 32 -4.51 -3.91 10.36
C LEU A 32 -4.53 -2.38 10.45
N SER A 33 -5.48 -1.82 11.20
CA SER A 33 -5.58 -0.38 11.44
C SER A 33 -4.31 0.19 12.10
N ALA A 34 -3.78 -0.51 13.11
CA ALA A 34 -2.54 -0.11 13.77
C ALA A 34 -1.34 -0.21 12.84
N MET A 35 -1.20 -1.32 12.10
CA MET A 35 -0.05 -1.54 11.20
C MET A 35 -0.04 -0.60 9.99
N ALA A 36 -1.21 -0.34 9.40
CA ALA A 36 -1.33 0.59 8.28
C ALA A 36 -1.36 2.06 8.74
N ASN A 37 -1.41 2.33 10.06
CA ASN A 37 -1.55 3.68 10.62
C ASN A 37 -2.76 4.45 10.03
N VAL A 38 -3.89 3.74 9.86
CA VAL A 38 -5.15 4.25 9.30
C VAL A 38 -6.28 3.91 10.27
N SER A 39 -7.24 4.81 10.47
CA SER A 39 -8.36 4.54 11.39
C SER A 39 -9.16 3.30 10.95
N ARG A 40 -9.59 2.48 11.92
CA ARG A 40 -10.38 1.27 11.66
C ARG A 40 -11.62 1.56 10.81
N GLY A 41 -12.35 2.63 11.13
CA GLY A 41 -13.56 3.01 10.39
C GLY A 41 -13.28 3.35 8.93
N THR A 42 -12.20 4.08 8.66
CA THR A 42 -11.77 4.39 7.28
C THR A 42 -11.37 3.14 6.53
N LEU A 43 -10.62 2.25 7.18
CA LEU A 43 -10.15 0.99 6.59
C LEU A 43 -11.31 0.06 6.23
N THR A 44 -12.25 -0.13 7.16
CA THR A 44 -13.46 -0.94 6.91
C THR A 44 -14.33 -0.31 5.82
N SER A 45 -14.53 1.01 5.83
CA SER A 45 -15.31 1.70 4.79
C SER A 45 -14.67 1.54 3.41
N PHE A 46 -13.34 1.69 3.32
CA PHE A 46 -12.59 1.49 2.09
C PHE A 46 -12.71 0.06 1.57
N ILE A 47 -12.51 -0.94 2.43
CA ILE A 47 -12.64 -2.37 2.08
C ILE A 47 -14.06 -2.70 1.60
N ASN A 48 -15.08 -2.07 2.18
CA ASN A 48 -16.49 -2.26 1.81
C ASN A 48 -16.94 -1.49 0.56
N GLY A 49 -16.02 -0.88 -0.19
CA GLY A 49 -16.35 -0.26 -1.48
C GLY A 49 -16.45 1.27 -1.48
N ASN A 50 -16.14 1.95 -0.37
CA ASN A 50 -16.10 3.41 -0.38
C ASN A 50 -14.82 3.92 -1.05
N ASP A 51 -14.96 4.57 -2.21
CA ASP A 51 -13.86 5.21 -2.94
C ASP A 51 -13.45 6.57 -2.34
N CYS A 52 -14.27 7.16 -1.47
CA CYS A 52 -14.01 8.46 -0.85
C CYS A 52 -13.01 8.32 0.30
N ILE A 53 -11.73 8.21 -0.03
CA ILE A 53 -10.61 8.16 0.90
C ILE A 53 -9.63 9.30 0.60
N SER A 54 -9.05 9.90 1.65
CA SER A 54 -8.04 10.95 1.44
C SER A 54 -6.78 10.36 0.78
N SER A 55 -6.12 11.13 -0.08
CA SER A 55 -4.86 10.74 -0.72
C SER A 55 -3.80 10.31 0.30
N LYS A 56 -3.66 11.03 1.41
CA LYS A 56 -2.74 10.69 2.51
C LYS A 56 -3.05 9.31 3.12
N THR A 57 -4.33 9.01 3.34
CA THR A 57 -4.72 7.70 3.88
C THR A 57 -4.50 6.60 2.86
N PHE A 58 -4.78 6.88 1.58
CA PHE A 58 -4.53 5.94 0.49
C PHE A 58 -3.05 5.58 0.37
N PHE A 59 -2.15 6.56 0.44
CA PHE A 59 -0.69 6.32 0.45
C PHE A 59 -0.25 5.39 1.58
N LYS A 60 -0.79 5.55 2.79
CA LYS A 60 -0.49 4.64 3.90
C LYS A 60 -0.91 3.20 3.64
N ILE A 61 -2.06 3.00 2.97
CA ILE A 61 -2.53 1.65 2.57
C ILE A 61 -1.55 1.06 1.54
N ILE A 62 -1.14 1.85 0.57
CA ILE A 62 -0.16 1.49 -0.46
C ILE A 62 1.20 1.13 0.14
N GLU A 63 1.73 1.97 1.05
CA GLU A 63 2.97 1.72 1.78
C GLU A 63 2.90 0.42 2.56
N TRP A 64 1.78 0.18 3.26
CA TRP A 64 1.57 -1.08 3.97
C TRP A 64 1.49 -2.28 3.04
N LEU A 65 0.98 -2.12 1.81
CA LEU A 65 1.03 -3.14 0.77
C LEU A 65 2.44 -3.40 0.24
N SER A 66 3.44 -2.62 0.66
CA SER A 66 4.82 -2.68 0.17
C SER A 66 4.91 -2.41 -1.32
N LEU A 67 4.02 -1.54 -1.82
CA LEU A 67 4.08 -1.02 -3.18
C LEU A 67 4.84 0.30 -3.13
N GLU A 68 5.97 0.38 -3.81
CA GLU A 68 6.77 1.61 -3.92
C GLU A 68 6.20 2.49 -5.03
N ILE A 69 5.43 3.51 -4.65
CA ILE A 69 4.65 4.32 -5.61
C ILE A 69 5.06 5.78 -5.50
N MET A 70 5.46 6.38 -6.62
CA MET A 70 5.90 7.78 -6.67
C MET A 70 4.73 8.75 -6.82
N THR A 71 3.73 8.39 -7.63
CA THR A 71 2.55 9.21 -7.90
C THR A 71 1.35 8.32 -8.16
N PHE A 72 0.15 8.86 -7.91
CA PHE A 72 -1.07 8.25 -8.41
C PHE A 72 -1.96 9.26 -9.13
N THR A 73 -2.58 8.81 -10.22
CA THR A 73 -3.59 9.57 -10.95
C THR A 73 -4.92 8.83 -10.87
N THR A 74 -6.00 9.52 -10.53
CA THR A 74 -7.34 8.94 -10.55
C THR A 74 -8.05 9.32 -11.84
N MET A 75 -8.50 8.36 -12.63
CA MET A 75 -9.48 8.60 -13.69
C MET A 75 -10.83 8.03 -13.28
N LYS A 76 -11.88 8.83 -13.41
CA LYS A 76 -13.25 8.39 -13.16
C LYS A 76 -13.95 8.07 -14.47
N ASN A 77 -14.24 6.79 -14.72
CA ASN A 77 -15.03 6.32 -15.85
C ASN A 77 -16.39 5.84 -15.34
N GLY A 78 -17.41 6.70 -15.43
CA GLY A 78 -18.74 6.40 -14.90
C GLY A 78 -18.74 6.27 -13.38
N GLN A 79 -19.09 5.09 -12.85
CA GLN A 79 -19.03 4.79 -11.41
C GLN A 79 -17.64 4.32 -10.93
N ASN A 80 -16.72 4.00 -11.83
CA ASN A 80 -15.44 3.38 -11.46
C ASN A 80 -14.31 4.41 -11.40
N THR A 81 -13.50 4.34 -10.34
CA THR A 81 -12.26 5.10 -10.21
C THR A 81 -11.07 4.17 -10.49
N THR A 82 -10.35 4.44 -11.57
CA THR A 82 -9.08 3.76 -11.89
C THR A 82 -7.93 4.57 -11.29
N ILE A 83 -7.02 3.89 -10.59
CA ILE A 83 -5.80 4.50 -10.08
C ILE A 83 -4.63 4.04 -10.96
N PHE A 84 -3.86 4.99 -11.44
CA PHE A 84 -2.60 4.73 -12.14
C PHE A 84 -1.49 4.85 -11.11
N LEU A 85 -0.76 3.77 -10.86
CA LEU A 85 0.31 3.73 -9.89
C LEU A 85 1.65 3.63 -10.64
N GLN A 86 2.50 4.63 -10.49
CA GLN A 86 3.84 4.59 -11.07
C GLN A 86 4.83 4.03 -10.05
N GLU A 87 5.46 2.89 -10.37
CA GLU A 87 6.55 2.35 -9.55
C GLU A 87 7.73 3.32 -9.54
N VAL A 88 8.51 3.29 -8.46
CA VAL A 88 9.78 4.02 -8.41
C VAL A 88 10.72 3.41 -9.46
N PRO A 89 11.21 4.18 -10.45
CA PRO A 89 12.12 3.66 -11.46
C PRO A 89 13.44 3.29 -10.78
N HIS A 90 13.73 1.98 -10.71
CA HIS A 90 15.00 1.37 -10.33
C HIS A 90 15.85 2.15 -9.31
N VAL A 91 15.29 2.43 -8.13
CA VAL A 91 16.15 2.52 -6.96
C VAL A 91 16.41 1.07 -6.55
N GLN A 92 17.60 0.55 -6.89
CA GLN A 92 18.14 -0.57 -6.14
C GLN A 92 18.18 -0.12 -4.68
N HIS A 93 17.16 -0.45 -3.90
CA HIS A 93 17.23 -0.31 -2.46
C HIS A 93 18.42 -1.16 -2.03
N ILE A 94 19.53 -0.50 -1.67
CA ILE A 94 20.67 -1.14 -1.02
C ILE A 94 20.15 -1.55 0.36
N ASN A 95 19.43 -2.67 0.43
CA ASN A 95 19.13 -3.35 1.68
C ASN A 95 20.43 -3.98 2.17
N LYS A 96 21.34 -3.15 2.70
CA LYS A 96 22.38 -3.59 3.63
C LYS A 96 21.94 -3.19 5.03
N TYR A 97 20.93 -3.88 5.57
CA TYR A 97 20.89 -4.04 7.00
C TYR A 97 21.94 -5.09 7.36
N THR A 98 23.18 -4.64 7.59
CA THR A 98 24.17 -5.44 8.32
C THR A 98 23.81 -5.31 9.79
N PRO A 99 23.40 -6.38 10.49
CA PRO A 99 23.22 -6.33 11.93
C PRO A 99 24.56 -5.91 12.55
N GLN A 100 24.59 -4.81 13.29
CA GLN A 100 25.76 -4.51 14.11
C GLN A 100 25.83 -5.57 15.22
N PRO A 101 26.98 -6.23 15.42
CA PRO A 101 27.16 -7.12 16.56
C PRO A 101 26.97 -6.33 17.85
N ILE A 102 26.12 -6.84 18.75
CA ILE A 102 26.01 -6.30 20.11
C ILE A 102 27.29 -6.71 20.85
N GLU A 103 28.19 -5.76 21.08
CA GLU A 103 29.29 -5.94 22.03
C GLU A 103 28.70 -5.90 23.44
N TRP A 104 28.59 -7.06 24.08
CA TRP A 104 28.31 -7.15 25.50
C TRP A 104 29.56 -6.67 26.25
N ILE A 105 29.46 -5.50 26.89
CA ILE A 105 30.49 -5.00 27.80
C ILE A 105 30.60 -6.00 28.98
N LYS A 106 31.81 -6.53 29.18
CA LYS A 106 32.17 -7.40 30.31
C LYS A 106 32.31 -6.63 31.61
#